data_AF-A0A8H4KJX7-F1
#
_entry.id   AF-A0A8H4KJX7-F1
#
_cell.length_a   1.000
_cell.length_b   1.000
_cell.length_c   1.000
_cell.angle_alpha   90.00
_cell.angle_beta   90.00
_cell.angle_gamma   90.00
#
_symmetry.space_group_name_H-M   'P 1'
#
loop_
_entity.id
_entity.type
_entity.pdbx_description
1 polymer ?
#
loop_
_entity_poly.entity_id
_entity_poly.type
_entity_poly.pdbx_seq_one_letter_code
_entity_poly.pdbx_strand_id
1 'polypeptide(L)'
;MSSTATAVPDSGGGGSSDDNAELIIAVVALVISILAFVIAILQALQQYLATATGWSSCSEAVIGKWHNFARRKMVWTELRFDVQFEAPVIFVARPSNTRGPLGDDALAKDESKKIIRLDGSPDNFKYTDTTAEFNDEYKQSTLKKVIHTADNEKATWYALLMAIVRMEQESREWQCKKSTEYNEWIKKAGPRQIETEEPHAHHSLLVMMQRKRRTWDSMPKDFAKPYATTTISHIVEIAGMLGIHWRQFDLNNDQYRAQGNGFVIYGSYTDGLGITFNFQKQGPTWFEKNRVVPSYNVKQLCFGMAPTIFTNQEKKVYADEAKGAESLQLGSFAEIAKTLVVFGCDINTVNYFRVNTDQARHSHLFAGKSSLIYMIM
;
A
#
# COMPACT_ATOMS: atom_id res chain seq x y z
N MET A 1 -12.46 87.29 -74.21
CA MET A 1 -12.44 85.89 -73.73
C MET A 1 -11.33 85.83 -72.67
N SER A 2 -11.63 86.19 -71.42
CA SER A 2 -12.07 85.29 -70.35
C SER A 2 -11.17 84.06 -70.18
N SER A 3 -10.45 84.01 -69.05
CA SER A 3 -10.47 82.93 -68.04
C SER A 3 -9.28 83.14 -67.08
N THR A 4 -9.46 83.81 -65.94
CA THR A 4 -9.81 83.27 -64.60
C THR A 4 -8.64 82.58 -63.87
N ALA A 5 -8.43 83.06 -62.64
CA ALA A 5 -7.38 82.76 -61.69
C ALA A 5 -7.34 81.31 -61.17
N THR A 6 -6.20 80.93 -60.59
CA THR A 6 -6.19 80.08 -59.39
C THR A 6 -4.95 80.39 -58.56
N ALA A 7 -5.19 81.02 -57.42
CA ALA A 7 -4.22 81.20 -56.35
C ALA A 7 -4.04 79.86 -55.62
N VAL A 8 -2.80 79.47 -55.37
CA VAL A 8 -2.45 78.38 -54.46
C VAL A 8 -2.35 79.00 -53.06
N PRO A 9 -3.14 78.57 -52.07
CA PRO A 9 -2.91 78.98 -50.70
C PRO A 9 -1.75 78.17 -50.13
N ASP A 10 -0.79 78.89 -49.59
CA ASP A 10 0.21 78.39 -48.66
C ASP A 10 -0.52 77.89 -47.40
N SER A 11 -0.37 76.61 -47.08
CA SER A 11 -0.94 76.01 -45.87
C SER A 11 0.14 75.92 -44.80
N GLY A 12 0.44 77.07 -44.23
CA GLY A 12 1.04 77.15 -42.91
C GLY A 12 -0.03 76.95 -41.83
N GLY A 13 0.26 76.07 -40.87
CA GLY A 13 -0.36 76.10 -39.53
C GLY A 13 -1.10 74.83 -39.10
N GLY A 14 -0.48 74.06 -38.19
CA GLY A 14 -1.15 72.95 -37.50
C GLY A 14 -0.31 72.12 -36.51
N GLY A 15 0.98 72.41 -36.29
CA GLY A 15 1.89 71.56 -35.51
C GLY A 15 1.86 71.74 -33.98
N SER A 16 0.69 71.70 -33.34
CA SER A 16 0.62 71.72 -31.86
C SER A 16 -0.47 70.84 -31.27
N SER A 17 -1.52 70.55 -32.03
CA SER A 17 -2.55 69.56 -31.67
C SER A 17 -2.10 68.12 -31.91
N ASP A 18 -1.30 67.88 -32.96
CA ASP A 18 -0.80 66.54 -33.30
C ASP A 18 0.25 66.06 -32.28
N ASP A 19 1.18 66.91 -31.85
CA ASP A 19 2.21 66.55 -30.85
C ASP A 19 1.60 66.13 -29.50
N ASN A 20 0.52 66.81 -29.06
CA ASN A 20 -0.18 66.46 -27.83
C ASN A 20 -0.96 65.16 -27.98
N ALA A 21 -1.59 64.92 -29.13
CA ALA A 21 -2.26 63.66 -29.43
C ALA A 21 -1.27 62.50 -29.51
N GLU A 22 -0.12 62.69 -30.18
CA GLU A 22 0.97 61.71 -30.26
C GLU A 22 1.56 61.40 -28.88
N LEU A 23 1.78 62.41 -28.03
CA LEU A 23 2.25 62.20 -26.66
C LEU A 23 1.24 61.41 -25.84
N ILE A 24 -0.06 61.74 -25.93
CA ILE A 24 -1.13 61.01 -25.23
C ILE A 24 -1.19 59.57 -25.73
N ILE A 25 -1.11 59.34 -27.03
CA ILE A 25 -1.10 57.99 -27.63
C ILE A 25 0.13 57.20 -27.15
N ALA A 26 1.31 57.82 -27.10
CA ALA A 26 2.54 57.19 -26.63
C ALA A 26 2.46 56.80 -25.15
N VAL A 27 1.93 57.69 -24.30
CA VAL A 27 1.72 57.42 -22.86
C VAL A 27 0.71 56.30 -22.67
N VAL A 28 -0.41 56.33 -23.40
CA VAL A 28 -1.43 55.27 -23.34
C VAL A 28 -0.87 53.93 -23.82
N ALA A 29 -0.11 53.92 -24.92
CA ALA A 29 0.55 52.73 -25.44
C ALA A 29 1.56 52.14 -24.45
N LEU A 30 2.33 53.00 -23.76
CA LEU A 30 3.26 52.57 -22.72
C LEU A 30 2.50 51.90 -21.57
N VAL A 31 1.42 52.50 -21.08
CA VAL A 31 0.59 51.93 -20.01
C VAL A 31 0.01 50.58 -20.43
N ILE A 32 -0.55 50.47 -21.64
CA ILE A 32 -1.08 49.20 -22.17
C ILE A 32 0.01 48.14 -22.28
N SER A 33 1.22 48.50 -22.72
CA SER A 33 2.33 47.56 -22.85
C SER A 33 2.79 47.02 -21.49
N ILE A 34 2.84 47.87 -20.45
CA ILE A 34 3.17 47.45 -19.08
C ILE A 34 2.10 46.51 -18.53
N LEU A 35 0.83 46.84 -18.71
CA LEU A 35 -0.29 46.01 -18.29
C LEU A 35 -0.28 44.65 -19.00
N ALA A 36 -0.08 44.64 -20.32
CA ALA A 36 0.04 43.42 -21.10
C ALA A 36 1.23 42.57 -20.65
N PHE A 37 2.37 43.19 -20.34
CA PHE A 37 3.54 42.51 -19.82
C PHE A 37 3.30 41.86 -18.45
N VAL A 38 2.64 42.57 -17.52
CA VAL A 38 2.26 42.01 -16.21
C VAL A 38 1.29 40.83 -16.37
N ILE A 39 0.29 40.93 -17.25
CA ILE A 39 -0.64 39.84 -17.53
C ILE A 39 0.11 38.63 -18.11
N ALA A 40 1.02 38.85 -19.06
CA ALA A 40 1.83 37.79 -19.64
C ALA A 40 2.70 37.09 -18.58
N ILE A 41 3.29 37.83 -17.64
CA ILE A 41 4.03 37.26 -16.51
C ILE A 41 3.11 36.42 -15.64
N LEU A 42 1.94 36.94 -15.26
CA LEU A 42 0.98 36.20 -14.43
C LEU A 42 0.47 34.94 -15.12
N GLN A 43 0.20 35.01 -16.42
CA GLN A 43 -0.20 33.85 -17.23
C GLN A 43 0.91 32.80 -17.30
N ALA A 44 2.15 33.22 -17.55
CA ALA A 44 3.31 32.33 -17.54
C ALA A 44 3.51 31.69 -16.15
N LEU A 45 3.33 32.46 -15.07
CA LEU A 45 3.49 31.99 -13.70
C LEU A 45 2.36 31.03 -13.30
N GLN A 46 1.13 31.26 -13.75
CA GLN A 46 0.01 30.32 -13.59
C GLN A 46 0.27 29.00 -14.33
N GLN A 47 0.74 29.06 -15.59
CA GLN A 47 1.12 27.86 -16.36
C GLN A 47 2.29 27.11 -15.71
N TYR A 48 3.22 27.85 -15.11
CA TYR A 48 4.39 27.33 -14.41
C TYR A 48 4.04 26.69 -13.04
N LEU A 49 3.06 27.23 -12.31
CA LEU A 49 2.53 26.60 -11.11
C LEU A 49 1.65 25.38 -11.43
N ALA A 50 0.92 25.42 -12.55
CA ALA A 50 0.15 24.28 -13.04
C ALA A 50 1.02 23.08 -13.45
N THR A 51 2.31 23.31 -13.74
CA THR A 51 3.24 22.23 -14.10
C THR A 51 3.62 21.34 -12.91
N ALA A 52 3.39 21.77 -11.67
CA ALA A 52 3.55 20.94 -10.47
C ALA A 52 2.37 19.96 -10.27
N THR A 53 2.03 19.22 -11.33
CA THR A 53 1.00 18.19 -11.28
C THR A 53 1.35 17.14 -10.21
N GLY A 54 0.37 16.74 -9.40
CA GLY A 54 0.55 15.70 -8.38
C GLY A 54 1.06 16.12 -7.01
N TRP A 55 1.41 17.40 -6.79
CA TRP A 55 1.79 17.83 -5.44
C TRP A 55 0.63 17.69 -4.44
N SER A 56 -0.59 18.06 -4.83
CA SER A 56 -1.79 17.88 -4.01
C SER A 56 -2.05 16.42 -3.68
N SER A 57 -1.75 15.52 -4.61
CA SER A 57 -1.84 14.07 -4.42
C SER A 57 -0.82 13.47 -3.45
N CYS A 58 0.23 14.23 -3.11
CA CYS A 58 1.24 13.85 -2.11
C CYS A 58 1.07 14.65 -0.80
N SER A 59 -0.08 15.30 -0.60
CA SER A 59 -0.38 16.04 0.63
C SER A 59 -0.60 15.11 1.82
N GLU A 60 -0.56 15.69 3.03
CA GLU A 60 -0.82 14.97 4.29
C GLU A 60 -2.22 14.32 4.30
N ALA A 61 -3.22 14.96 3.69
CA ALA A 61 -4.56 14.41 3.56
C ALA A 61 -4.60 13.11 2.72
N VAL A 62 -3.65 12.91 1.80
CA VAL A 62 -3.60 11.74 0.92
C VAL A 62 -2.64 10.67 1.42
N ILE A 63 -1.41 11.02 1.79
CA ILE A 63 -0.37 10.04 2.18
C ILE A 63 0.03 10.11 3.66
N GLY A 64 -0.69 10.89 4.47
CA GLY A 64 -0.42 11.02 5.90
C GLY A 64 0.98 11.56 6.19
N LYS A 65 1.64 10.98 7.18
CA LYS A 65 3.01 11.38 7.60
C LYS A 65 4.07 11.21 6.50
N TRP A 66 3.77 10.50 5.40
CA TRP A 66 4.67 10.34 4.26
C TRP A 66 4.85 11.60 3.41
N HIS A 67 3.99 12.62 3.59
CA HIS A 67 4.18 13.92 2.93
C HIS A 67 5.52 14.57 3.31
N ASN A 68 6.07 14.24 4.49
CA ASN A 68 7.40 14.68 4.93
C ASN A 68 8.53 14.16 4.03
N PHE A 69 8.28 13.10 3.27
CA PHE A 69 9.22 12.54 2.29
C PHE A 69 8.93 13.00 0.86
N ALA A 70 7.88 13.81 0.66
CA ALA A 70 7.57 14.45 -0.62
C ALA A 70 8.34 15.76 -0.76
N ARG A 71 8.92 16.00 -1.93
CA ARG A 71 9.68 17.21 -2.23
C ARG A 71 9.54 17.64 -3.68
N ARG A 72 9.58 18.94 -3.91
CA ARG A 72 9.65 19.53 -5.25
C ARG A 72 11.12 19.72 -5.62
N LYS A 73 11.53 19.20 -6.77
CA LYS A 73 12.88 19.38 -7.31
C LYS A 73 12.79 20.20 -8.59
N MET A 74 13.53 21.29 -8.68
CA MET A 74 13.62 22.06 -9.93
C MET A 74 14.44 21.29 -10.96
N VAL A 75 13.88 21.11 -12.15
CA VAL A 75 14.54 20.52 -13.32
C VAL A 75 14.84 21.66 -14.29
N TRP A 76 16.05 22.20 -14.20
CA TRP A 76 16.49 23.37 -14.98
C TRP A 76 16.49 23.12 -16.50
N THR A 77 16.69 21.89 -16.94
CA THR A 77 16.72 21.52 -18.37
C THR A 77 15.35 21.62 -19.04
N GLU A 78 14.29 21.40 -18.29
CA GLU A 78 12.89 21.43 -18.77
C GLU A 78 12.11 22.63 -18.21
N LEU A 79 12.80 23.49 -17.44
CA LEU A 79 12.25 24.64 -16.71
C LEU A 79 10.94 24.29 -15.99
N ARG A 80 10.92 23.20 -15.22
CA ARG A 80 9.74 22.75 -14.46
C ARG A 80 10.10 22.11 -13.13
N PHE A 81 9.11 21.97 -12.25
CA PHE A 81 9.25 21.20 -11.03
C PHE A 81 8.87 19.73 -11.25
N ASP A 82 9.74 18.84 -10.79
CA ASP A 82 9.46 17.42 -10.61
C ASP A 82 9.01 17.18 -9.16
N VAL A 83 7.87 16.51 -9.00
CA VAL A 83 7.33 16.12 -7.69
C VAL A 83 7.86 14.74 -7.35
N GLN A 84 8.73 14.67 -6.35
CA GLN A 84 9.34 13.43 -5.90
C GLN A 84 8.72 13.01 -4.58
N PHE A 85 8.34 11.75 -4.47
CA PHE A 85 7.74 11.20 -3.26
C PHE A 85 8.33 9.82 -2.98
N GLU A 86 8.10 9.33 -1.76
CA GLU A 86 8.47 7.98 -1.37
C GLU A 86 7.20 7.17 -1.14
N ALA A 87 7.22 5.91 -1.59
CA ALA A 87 6.15 4.95 -1.36
C ALA A 87 6.73 3.65 -0.81
N PRO A 88 6.00 2.92 0.06
CA PRO A 88 6.52 1.72 0.67
C PRO A 88 6.57 0.56 -0.32
N VAL A 89 7.68 -0.19 -0.27
CA VAL A 89 7.77 -1.55 -0.78
C VAL A 89 7.60 -2.48 0.40
N ILE A 90 6.45 -3.14 0.49
CA ILE A 90 6.04 -3.96 1.64
C ILE A 90 6.29 -5.43 1.34
N PHE A 91 6.96 -6.12 2.25
CA PHE A 91 7.29 -7.52 2.12
C PHE A 91 7.29 -8.22 3.48
N VAL A 92 7.32 -9.54 3.47
CA VAL A 92 7.21 -10.35 4.68
C VAL A 92 8.39 -11.31 4.77
N ALA A 93 9.16 -11.20 5.84
CA ALA A 93 10.41 -11.93 6.04
C ALA A 93 10.64 -12.29 7.51
N ARG A 94 11.67 -13.11 7.76
CA ARG A 94 12.12 -13.41 9.14
C ARG A 94 12.73 -12.15 9.76
N PRO A 95 12.61 -11.92 11.09
CA PRO A 95 13.20 -10.74 11.74
C PRO A 95 14.71 -10.55 11.49
N SER A 96 15.44 -11.66 11.34
CA SER A 96 16.88 -11.69 11.04
C SER A 96 17.25 -11.42 9.58
N ASN A 97 16.26 -11.16 8.70
CA ASN A 97 16.50 -10.93 7.29
C ASN A 97 17.24 -9.61 7.05
N THR A 98 18.35 -9.66 6.31
CA THR A 98 19.19 -8.50 5.96
C THR A 98 19.01 -8.02 4.53
N ARG A 99 18.34 -8.81 3.67
CA ARG A 99 18.19 -8.50 2.24
C ARG A 99 16.73 -8.27 1.86
N GLY A 100 16.41 -7.05 1.43
CA GLY A 100 15.08 -6.66 1.00
C GLY A 100 14.97 -6.52 -0.53
N PRO A 101 13.76 -6.22 -1.04
CA PRO A 101 13.51 -5.97 -2.46
C PRO A 101 14.34 -4.84 -3.09
N LEU A 102 14.79 -3.85 -2.29
CA LEU A 102 15.63 -2.73 -2.76
C LEU A 102 17.12 -2.94 -2.49
N GLY A 103 17.53 -4.14 -2.06
CA GLY A 103 18.93 -4.50 -1.80
C GLY A 103 19.21 -4.88 -0.35
N ASP A 104 20.50 -5.08 -0.06
CA ASP A 104 21.00 -5.42 1.27
C ASP A 104 21.01 -4.18 2.19
N ASP A 105 20.49 -4.37 3.40
CA ASP A 105 20.42 -3.35 4.45
C ASP A 105 21.83 -2.87 4.87
N ALA A 106 22.80 -3.78 4.95
CA ALA A 106 24.17 -3.46 5.34
C ALA A 106 24.90 -2.60 4.30
N LEU A 107 24.49 -2.69 3.03
CA LEU A 107 25.10 -1.96 1.92
C LEU A 107 24.32 -0.69 1.53
N ALA A 108 23.21 -0.42 2.22
CA ALA A 108 22.36 0.73 1.96
C ALA A 108 23.02 2.03 2.43
N LYS A 109 23.61 2.77 1.48
CA LYS A 109 24.13 4.14 1.73
C LYS A 109 23.02 5.17 2.03
N ASP A 110 21.81 4.90 1.54
CA ASP A 110 20.66 5.80 1.66
C ASP A 110 19.69 5.22 2.69
N GLU A 111 19.28 6.03 3.68
CA GLU A 111 18.31 5.63 4.70
C GLU A 111 16.94 5.22 4.12
N SER A 112 16.60 5.65 2.91
CA SER A 112 15.38 5.20 2.24
C SER A 112 15.42 3.71 1.87
N LYS A 113 16.62 3.16 1.66
CA LYS A 113 16.82 1.76 1.27
C LYS A 113 16.97 0.81 2.47
N LYS A 114 17.06 1.34 3.69
CA LYS A 114 17.14 0.50 4.90
C LYS A 114 15.84 -0.26 5.13
N ILE A 115 15.97 -1.47 5.67
CA ILE A 115 14.82 -2.32 6.01
C ILE A 115 14.22 -1.82 7.32
N ILE A 116 12.97 -1.37 7.25
CA ILE A 116 12.18 -0.97 8.41
C ILE A 116 11.32 -2.17 8.83
N ARG A 117 11.51 -2.61 10.07
CA ARG A 117 10.72 -3.68 10.70
C ARG A 117 9.46 -3.05 11.29
N LEU A 118 8.29 -3.53 10.87
CA LEU A 118 7.01 -3.10 11.42
C LEU A 118 6.65 -4.02 12.58
N ASP A 119 7.31 -3.82 13.73
CA ASP A 119 7.22 -4.65 14.93
C ASP A 119 6.40 -4.02 16.06
N GLY A 120 5.77 -2.87 15.80
CA GLY A 120 4.99 -2.14 16.78
C GLY A 120 5.83 -1.18 17.64
N SER A 121 7.14 -1.08 17.39
CA SER A 121 8.02 -0.16 18.13
C SER A 121 7.62 1.31 17.90
N PRO A 122 7.91 2.22 18.86
CA PRO A 122 7.58 3.63 18.74
C PRO A 122 8.08 4.29 17.44
N ASP A 123 9.24 3.86 16.93
CA ASP A 123 9.83 4.34 15.67
C ASP A 123 8.93 4.10 14.45
N ASN A 124 8.04 3.10 14.50
CA ASN A 124 7.10 2.82 13.42
C ASN A 124 6.09 3.97 13.22
N PHE A 125 5.73 4.71 14.27
CA PHE A 125 4.78 5.83 14.21
C PHE A 125 5.32 7.08 13.49
N LYS A 126 6.58 7.06 13.07
CA LYS A 126 7.10 8.01 12.08
C LYS A 126 6.43 7.83 10.71
N TYR A 127 5.99 6.61 10.40
CA TYR A 127 5.47 6.22 9.08
C TYR A 127 3.96 5.92 9.07
N THR A 128 3.32 5.94 10.24
CA THR A 128 1.89 5.69 10.40
C THR A 128 1.33 6.51 11.56
N ASP A 129 0.01 6.70 11.55
CA ASP A 129 -0.71 7.26 12.70
C ASP A 129 -0.59 6.32 13.91
N THR A 130 -0.59 6.91 15.09
CA THR A 130 -0.72 6.16 16.35
C THR A 130 -2.12 5.58 16.46
N THR A 131 -2.27 4.54 17.29
CA THR A 131 -3.58 3.91 17.54
C THR A 131 -4.61 4.91 18.05
N ALA A 132 -4.19 5.91 18.84
CA ALA A 132 -5.07 6.98 19.33
C ALA A 132 -5.51 7.92 18.20
N GLU A 133 -4.55 8.48 17.44
CA GLU A 133 -4.82 9.36 16.29
C GLU A 133 -5.79 8.70 15.30
N PHE A 134 -5.54 7.43 14.96
CA PHE A 134 -6.38 6.69 14.03
C PHE A 134 -7.78 6.41 14.57
N ASN A 135 -7.91 6.05 15.85
CA ASN A 135 -9.21 5.81 16.46
C ASN A 135 -10.04 7.10 16.55
N ASP A 136 -9.40 8.23 16.83
CA ASP A 136 -10.06 9.52 16.90
C ASP A 136 -10.51 9.99 15.51
N GLU A 137 -9.68 9.82 14.48
CA GLU A 137 -10.08 10.07 13.09
C GLU A 137 -11.23 9.16 12.64
N TYR A 138 -11.18 7.87 12.98
CA TYR A 138 -12.25 6.92 12.70
C TYR A 138 -13.56 7.27 13.43
N LYS A 139 -13.48 7.70 14.70
CA LYS A 139 -14.66 8.17 15.45
C LYS A 139 -15.21 9.44 14.84
N GLN A 140 -14.37 10.42 14.50
CA GLN A 140 -14.81 11.68 13.90
C GLN A 140 -15.46 11.45 12.53
N SER A 141 -14.88 10.60 11.69
CA SER A 141 -15.47 10.25 10.39
C SER A 141 -16.80 9.49 10.53
N THR A 142 -16.91 8.58 11.50
CA THR A 142 -18.15 7.84 11.79
C THR A 142 -19.24 8.76 12.36
N LEU A 143 -18.89 9.68 13.28
CA LEU A 143 -19.84 10.63 13.88
C LEU A 143 -20.33 11.69 12.89
N LYS A 144 -19.48 12.11 11.94
CA LYS A 144 -19.82 13.11 10.92
C LYS A 144 -20.63 12.52 9.75
N LYS A 145 -20.64 11.20 9.56
CA LYS A 145 -21.28 10.55 8.41
C LYS A 145 -22.52 9.75 8.83
N VAL A 146 -23.70 10.24 8.47
CA VAL A 146 -24.99 9.50 8.59
C VAL A 146 -25.02 8.26 7.68
N ILE A 147 -24.21 8.25 6.62
CA ILE A 147 -24.07 7.14 5.67
C ILE A 147 -22.60 6.70 5.66
N HIS A 148 -22.33 5.41 5.94
CA HIS A 148 -21.01 4.80 5.80
C HIS A 148 -20.62 4.70 4.31
N THR A 149 -20.15 5.79 3.72
CA THR A 149 -19.49 5.76 2.41
C THR A 149 -18.02 5.39 2.57
N ALA A 150 -17.47 4.67 1.59
CA ALA A 150 -16.06 4.33 1.55
C ALA A 150 -15.23 5.61 1.48
N ASP A 151 -14.55 5.94 2.58
CA ASP A 151 -13.65 7.07 2.64
C ASP A 151 -12.35 6.70 1.93
N ASN A 152 -12.26 7.07 0.66
CA ASN A 152 -11.03 6.95 -0.12
C ASN A 152 -10.42 8.35 -0.25
N GLU A 153 -10.18 9.05 0.85
CA GLU A 153 -9.40 10.29 0.88
C GLU A 153 -7.89 9.97 1.00
N LYS A 154 -7.51 9.11 1.97
CA LYS A 154 -6.13 8.63 2.13
C LYS A 154 -5.76 7.50 1.15
N ALA A 155 -4.46 7.28 0.95
CA ALA A 155 -3.94 6.14 0.24
C ALA A 155 -4.12 4.88 1.09
N THR A 156 -4.68 3.82 0.51
CA THR A 156 -5.13 2.62 1.24
C THR A 156 -4.00 1.84 1.89
N TRP A 157 -2.79 1.90 1.32
CA TRP A 157 -1.60 1.30 1.92
C TRP A 157 -1.19 1.98 3.23
N TYR A 158 -1.56 3.24 3.46
CA TYR A 158 -1.29 3.93 4.73
C TYR A 158 -2.12 3.30 5.86
N ALA A 159 -3.40 3.02 5.59
CA ALA A 159 -4.27 2.29 6.51
C ALA A 159 -3.78 0.86 6.74
N LEU A 160 -3.19 0.21 5.73
CA LEU A 160 -2.56 -1.10 5.87
C LEU A 160 -1.35 -1.06 6.83
N LEU A 161 -0.44 -0.08 6.67
CA LEU A 161 0.71 0.08 7.57
C LEU A 161 0.26 0.30 9.02
N MET A 162 -0.75 1.14 9.23
CA MET A 162 -1.36 1.33 10.54
C MET A 162 -1.88 0.01 11.10
N ALA A 163 -2.64 -0.76 10.32
CA ALA A 163 -3.21 -2.02 10.76
C ALA A 163 -2.12 -3.02 11.19
N ILE A 164 -1.01 -3.10 10.45
CA ILE A 164 0.13 -3.96 10.77
C ILE A 164 0.79 -3.53 12.09
N VAL A 165 1.13 -2.25 12.24
CA VAL A 165 1.82 -1.73 13.43
C VAL A 165 0.94 -1.87 14.66
N ARG A 166 -0.35 -1.55 14.53
CA ARG A 166 -1.35 -1.72 15.58
C ARG A 166 -1.50 -3.18 15.99
N MET A 167 -1.57 -4.09 15.03
CA MET A 167 -1.61 -5.52 15.29
C MET A 167 -0.40 -5.96 16.12
N GLU A 168 0.82 -5.57 15.75
CA GLU A 168 2.00 -5.90 16.52
C GLU A 168 1.96 -5.33 17.94
N GLN A 169 1.60 -4.05 18.08
CA GLN A 169 1.53 -3.39 19.38
C GLN A 169 0.50 -4.04 20.31
N GLU A 170 -0.77 -4.13 19.89
CA GLU A 170 -1.86 -4.63 20.73
C GLU A 170 -1.62 -6.08 21.16
N SER A 171 -1.10 -6.92 20.27
CA SER A 171 -0.82 -8.31 20.62
C SER A 171 0.35 -8.47 21.56
N ARG A 172 1.42 -7.67 21.41
CA ARG A 172 2.56 -7.72 22.32
C ARG A 172 2.16 -7.28 23.72
N GLU A 173 1.37 -6.21 23.82
CA GLU A 173 0.79 -5.76 25.08
C GLU A 173 -0.06 -6.87 25.71
N TRP A 174 -0.90 -7.54 24.92
CA TRP A 174 -1.72 -8.66 25.40
C TRP A 174 -0.90 -9.87 25.84
N GLN A 175 0.10 -10.29 25.05
CA GLN A 175 1.01 -11.39 25.38
C GLN A 175 1.80 -11.10 26.65
N CYS A 176 2.30 -9.87 26.82
CA CYS A 176 3.02 -9.44 28.01
C CYS A 176 2.12 -9.51 29.26
N LYS A 177 0.88 -9.03 29.17
CA LYS A 177 -0.12 -9.15 30.24
C LYS A 177 -0.37 -10.60 30.61
N LYS A 178 -0.63 -11.46 29.61
CA LYS A 178 -0.89 -12.90 29.84
C LYS A 178 0.31 -13.64 30.40
N SER A 179 1.52 -13.34 29.93
CA SER A 179 2.75 -13.89 30.47
C SER A 179 2.96 -13.48 31.93
N THR A 180 2.64 -12.24 32.28
CA THR A 180 2.74 -11.74 33.66
C THR A 180 1.73 -12.44 34.57
N GLU A 181 0.45 -12.50 34.17
CA GLU A 181 -0.61 -13.23 34.88
C GLU A 181 -0.24 -14.70 35.09
N TYR A 182 0.30 -15.35 34.06
CA TYR A 182 0.75 -16.74 34.12
C TYR A 182 1.93 -16.93 35.08
N ASN A 183 2.93 -16.05 35.02
CA ASN A 183 4.08 -16.08 35.92
C ASN A 183 3.66 -15.86 37.39
N GLU A 184 2.69 -14.98 37.65
CA GLU A 184 2.11 -14.81 38.99
C GLU A 184 1.36 -16.06 39.47
N TRP A 185 0.63 -16.73 38.58
CA TRP A 185 -0.02 -18.00 38.89
C TRP A 185 1.01 -19.11 39.21
N ILE A 186 2.09 -19.24 38.43
CA ILE A 186 3.18 -20.19 38.71
C ILE A 186 3.78 -19.93 40.09
N LYS A 187 4.11 -18.67 40.41
CA LYS A 187 4.68 -18.30 41.73
C LYS A 187 3.79 -18.74 42.89
N LYS A 188 2.47 -18.72 42.70
CA LYS A 188 1.48 -19.20 43.70
C LYS A 188 1.37 -20.73 43.74
N ALA A 189 1.66 -21.43 42.65
CA ALA A 189 1.46 -22.88 42.50
C ALA A 189 2.68 -23.74 42.91
N GLY A 190 3.80 -23.14 43.32
CA GLY A 190 4.99 -23.85 43.83
C GLY A 190 6.20 -23.83 42.88
N PRO A 191 7.32 -24.50 43.23
CA PRO A 191 8.60 -24.32 42.55
C PRO A 191 8.66 -25.12 41.23
N ARG A 192 8.05 -24.59 40.18
CA ARG A 192 8.39 -24.96 38.80
C ARG A 192 9.15 -23.79 38.18
N GLN A 193 10.45 -23.97 37.98
CA GLN A 193 11.21 -23.13 37.05
C GLN A 193 10.88 -23.60 35.64
N ILE A 194 9.91 -22.94 35.01
CA ILE A 194 9.77 -22.97 33.56
C ILE A 194 10.53 -21.73 33.09
N GLU A 195 11.54 -21.91 32.24
CA GLU A 195 12.19 -20.78 31.57
C GLU A 195 11.12 -20.09 30.71
N THR A 196 10.67 -18.92 31.16
CA THR A 196 9.74 -18.09 30.40
C THR A 196 10.54 -17.41 29.29
N GLU A 197 10.69 -18.08 28.14
CA GLU A 197 11.17 -17.39 26.94
C GLU A 197 10.26 -16.18 26.66
N GLU A 198 10.87 -15.05 26.28
CA GLU A 198 10.09 -13.86 25.93
C GLU A 198 9.12 -14.20 24.80
N PRO A 199 7.85 -13.75 24.84
CA PRO A 199 6.84 -14.05 23.82
C PRO A 199 7.31 -13.74 22.37
N HIS A 200 8.28 -12.84 22.24
CA HIS A 200 8.88 -12.42 20.97
C HIS A 200 9.81 -13.47 20.34
N ALA A 201 10.32 -14.43 21.13
CA ALA A 201 11.22 -15.49 20.67
C ALA A 201 10.58 -16.41 19.62
N HIS A 202 9.24 -16.50 19.60
CA HIS A 202 8.50 -17.38 18.69
C HIS A 202 7.99 -16.70 17.42
N HIS A 203 8.14 -15.37 17.28
CA HIS A 203 7.77 -14.66 16.06
C HIS A 203 8.81 -14.92 14.97
N SER A 204 8.56 -15.93 14.13
CA SER A 204 9.46 -16.28 13.02
C SER A 204 9.18 -15.50 11.73
N LEU A 205 8.15 -14.64 11.74
CA LEU A 205 7.76 -13.86 10.58
C LEU A 205 7.31 -12.45 10.96
N LEU A 206 7.67 -11.45 10.14
CA LEU A 206 7.36 -10.05 10.38
C LEU A 206 7.11 -9.33 9.04
N VAL A 207 6.22 -8.34 9.07
CA VAL A 207 6.06 -7.42 7.93
C VAL A 207 7.16 -6.36 7.99
N MET A 208 7.80 -6.14 6.85
CA MET A 208 8.89 -5.19 6.68
C MET A 208 8.58 -4.26 5.51
N MET A 209 9.24 -3.10 5.50
CA MET A 209 9.15 -2.19 4.36
C MET A 209 10.49 -1.52 4.03
N GLN A 210 10.62 -1.11 2.78
CA GLN A 210 11.68 -0.19 2.32
C GLN A 210 11.03 0.98 1.58
N ARG A 211 11.63 2.17 1.63
CA ARG A 211 11.08 3.37 1.00
C ARG A 211 11.62 3.48 -0.43
N LYS A 212 10.73 3.38 -1.41
CA LYS A 212 11.09 3.56 -2.82
C LYS A 212 10.74 4.97 -3.25
N ARG A 213 11.75 5.74 -3.63
CA ARG A 213 11.57 7.05 -4.23
C ARG A 213 11.05 6.94 -5.66
N ARG A 214 10.05 7.75 -5.97
CA ARG A 214 9.35 7.83 -7.25
C ARG A 214 9.16 9.29 -7.65
N THR A 215 8.96 9.51 -8.94
CA THR A 215 8.61 10.81 -9.51
C THR A 215 7.15 10.78 -9.95
N TRP A 216 6.44 11.89 -9.80
CA TRP A 216 5.04 11.97 -10.18
C TRP A 216 4.84 11.76 -11.69
N ASP A 217 5.79 12.21 -12.52
CA ASP A 217 5.75 11.99 -13.96
C ASP A 217 5.72 10.51 -14.36
N SER A 218 6.22 9.62 -13.50
CA SER A 218 6.20 8.17 -13.72
C SER A 218 4.90 7.49 -13.25
N MET A 219 3.96 8.25 -12.66
CA MET A 219 2.68 7.72 -12.24
C MET A 219 1.79 7.44 -13.45
N PRO A 220 1.12 6.27 -13.51
CA PRO A 220 0.09 6.02 -14.50
C PRO A 220 -1.04 7.04 -14.38
N LYS A 221 -1.58 7.46 -15.52
CA LYS A 221 -2.58 8.54 -15.60
C LYS A 221 -3.86 8.25 -14.81
N ASP A 222 -4.20 6.98 -14.65
CA ASP A 222 -5.40 6.55 -13.92
C ASP A 222 -5.25 6.62 -12.39
N PHE A 223 -4.03 6.88 -11.88
CA PHE A 223 -3.76 6.93 -10.45
C PHE A 223 -3.61 8.35 -9.95
N ALA A 224 -4.65 8.82 -9.25
CA ALA A 224 -4.63 10.10 -8.56
C ALA A 224 -3.82 10.09 -7.24
N LYS A 225 -3.33 8.92 -6.79
CA LYS A 225 -2.64 8.75 -5.49
C LYS A 225 -1.43 7.83 -5.60
N PRO A 226 -0.38 8.07 -4.80
CA PRO A 226 0.76 7.16 -4.69
C PRO A 226 0.35 5.73 -4.32
N TYR A 227 0.92 4.74 -5.00
CA TYR A 227 0.69 3.32 -4.71
C TYR A 227 1.92 2.67 -4.06
N ALA A 228 1.66 1.76 -3.12
CA ALA A 228 2.68 0.88 -2.54
C ALA A 228 2.99 -0.28 -3.49
N THR A 229 4.13 -0.94 -3.27
CA THR A 229 4.51 -2.13 -4.05
C THR A 229 4.65 -3.32 -3.12
N THR A 230 4.04 -4.44 -3.48
CA THR A 230 4.18 -5.72 -2.78
C THR A 230 3.98 -6.84 -3.79
N THR A 231 4.27 -8.08 -3.41
CA THR A 231 3.97 -9.26 -4.23
C THR A 231 2.67 -9.91 -3.73
N ILE A 232 1.99 -10.66 -4.61
CA ILE A 232 0.76 -11.40 -4.24
C ILE A 232 1.01 -12.33 -3.03
N SER A 233 2.19 -12.96 -2.96
CA SER A 233 2.51 -13.85 -1.85
C SER A 233 2.52 -13.11 -0.50
N HIS A 234 3.22 -11.99 -0.44
CA HIS A 234 3.26 -11.13 0.75
C HIS A 234 1.89 -10.56 1.13
N ILE A 235 1.03 -10.13 0.19
CA ILE A 235 -0.30 -9.63 0.57
C ILE A 235 -1.19 -10.74 1.14
N VAL A 236 -1.07 -11.97 0.63
CA VAL A 236 -1.75 -13.15 1.19
C VAL A 236 -1.27 -13.42 2.62
N GLU A 237 0.04 -13.36 2.84
CA GLU A 237 0.65 -13.55 4.17
C GLU A 237 0.18 -12.46 5.15
N ILE A 238 0.22 -11.18 4.73
CA ILE A 238 -0.23 -10.03 5.54
C ILE A 238 -1.72 -10.14 5.86
N ALA A 239 -2.56 -10.54 4.89
CA ALA A 239 -3.97 -10.77 5.11
C ALA A 239 -4.19 -11.81 6.23
N GLY A 240 -3.47 -12.93 6.17
CA GLY A 240 -3.50 -13.95 7.23
C GLY A 240 -3.09 -13.43 8.61
N MET A 241 -2.00 -12.64 8.67
CA MET A 241 -1.54 -12.02 9.93
C MET A 241 -2.59 -11.09 10.53
N LEU A 242 -3.28 -10.31 9.69
CA LEU A 242 -4.33 -9.38 10.12
C LEU A 242 -5.66 -10.07 10.46
N GLY A 243 -5.76 -11.39 10.29
CA GLY A 243 -7.01 -12.14 10.49
C GLY A 243 -8.04 -11.92 9.37
N ILE A 244 -7.56 -11.64 8.16
CA ILE A 244 -8.36 -11.44 6.95
C ILE A 244 -8.34 -12.75 6.14
N HIS A 245 -9.51 -13.26 5.78
CA HIS A 245 -9.61 -14.49 4.98
C HIS A 245 -10.10 -14.19 3.56
N TRP A 246 -9.54 -14.89 2.59
CA TRP A 246 -9.93 -14.77 1.18
C TRP A 246 -11.30 -15.40 0.95
N ARG A 247 -12.24 -14.64 0.41
CA ARG A 247 -13.56 -15.12 -0.04
C ARG A 247 -13.56 -15.51 -1.50
N GLN A 248 -12.77 -14.79 -2.30
CA GLN A 248 -12.54 -15.04 -3.71
C GLN A 248 -11.05 -14.81 -3.98
N PHE A 249 -10.41 -15.80 -4.58
CA PHE A 249 -9.01 -15.73 -4.98
C PHE A 249 -8.89 -16.39 -6.35
N ASP A 250 -9.25 -15.63 -7.38
CA ASP A 250 -9.31 -16.12 -8.75
C ASP A 250 -8.17 -15.50 -9.57
N LEU A 251 -7.12 -16.29 -9.76
CA LEU A 251 -5.93 -15.93 -10.54
C LEU A 251 -6.23 -15.86 -12.05
N ASN A 252 -7.21 -16.61 -12.55
CA ASN A 252 -7.50 -16.68 -13.98
C ASN A 252 -8.29 -15.47 -14.44
N ASN A 253 -9.18 -14.97 -13.59
CA ASN A 253 -10.02 -13.81 -13.88
C ASN A 253 -9.54 -12.52 -13.19
N ASP A 254 -8.39 -12.56 -12.50
CA ASP A 254 -7.84 -11.45 -11.70
C ASP A 254 -8.86 -10.84 -10.72
N GLN A 255 -9.65 -11.68 -10.05
CA GLN A 255 -10.64 -11.26 -9.09
C GLN A 255 -10.28 -11.71 -7.68
N TYR A 256 -10.02 -10.73 -6.81
CA TYR A 256 -9.57 -10.98 -5.45
C TYR A 256 -10.47 -10.25 -4.45
N ARG A 257 -10.98 -10.99 -3.46
CA ARG A 257 -11.76 -10.43 -2.37
C ARG A 257 -11.43 -11.13 -1.07
N ALA A 258 -11.02 -10.39 -0.06
CA ALA A 258 -10.79 -10.88 1.28
C ALA A 258 -11.53 -10.02 2.30
N GLN A 259 -11.96 -10.63 3.41
CA GLN A 259 -12.62 -9.92 4.50
C GLN A 259 -12.28 -10.63 5.81
N GLY A 260 -12.11 -9.89 6.89
CA GLY A 260 -11.92 -10.46 8.22
C GLY A 260 -11.36 -9.43 9.19
N ASN A 261 -11.59 -9.66 10.49
CA ASN A 261 -11.11 -8.79 11.58
C ASN A 261 -11.36 -7.28 11.36
N GLY A 262 -12.52 -6.91 10.81
CA GLY A 262 -12.86 -5.50 10.56
C GLY A 262 -12.25 -4.90 9.29
N PHE A 263 -11.53 -5.67 8.47
CA PHE A 263 -10.92 -5.22 7.22
C PHE A 263 -11.49 -5.93 5.99
N VAL A 264 -11.36 -5.26 4.85
CA VAL A 264 -11.66 -5.82 3.53
C VAL A 264 -10.56 -5.45 2.54
N ILE A 265 -10.23 -6.43 1.69
CA ILE A 265 -9.31 -6.29 0.57
C ILE A 265 -10.07 -6.60 -0.70
N TYR A 266 -10.00 -5.69 -1.67
CA TYR A 266 -10.44 -5.91 -3.04
C TYR A 266 -9.22 -5.87 -3.95
N GLY A 267 -9.14 -6.77 -4.93
CA GLY A 267 -8.09 -6.73 -5.92
C GLY A 267 -8.62 -6.99 -7.31
N SER A 268 -8.05 -6.26 -8.27
CA SER A 268 -8.34 -6.39 -9.70
C SER A 268 -7.11 -6.04 -10.53
N TYR A 269 -7.07 -6.55 -11.76
CA TYR A 269 -6.10 -6.13 -12.76
C TYR A 269 -6.31 -4.65 -13.12
N THR A 270 -5.22 -3.91 -13.20
CA THR A 270 -5.17 -2.55 -13.73
C THR A 270 -4.08 -2.47 -14.79
N ASP A 271 -4.42 -1.93 -15.95
CA ASP A 271 -3.51 -1.82 -17.08
C ASP A 271 -2.24 -1.02 -16.71
N GLY A 272 -1.09 -1.46 -17.21
CA GLY A 272 0.22 -0.88 -16.92
C GLY A 272 0.81 -1.12 -15.52
N LEU A 273 0.03 -1.56 -14.53
CA LEU A 273 0.52 -1.86 -13.16
C LEU A 273 0.40 -3.33 -12.74
N GLY A 274 -0.45 -4.10 -13.42
CA GLY A 274 -0.78 -5.46 -13.03
C GLY A 274 -1.86 -5.50 -11.95
N ILE A 275 -1.73 -6.41 -10.98
CA ILE A 275 -2.77 -6.60 -9.96
C ILE A 275 -2.66 -5.53 -8.88
N THR A 276 -3.76 -4.83 -8.65
CA THR A 276 -3.87 -3.73 -7.68
C THR A 276 -4.81 -4.11 -6.56
N PHE A 277 -4.43 -3.82 -5.31
CA PHE A 277 -5.24 -4.11 -4.12
C PHE A 277 -5.69 -2.82 -3.44
N ASN A 278 -6.95 -2.76 -3.04
CA ASN A 278 -7.56 -1.72 -2.22
C ASN A 278 -7.85 -2.29 -0.83
N PHE A 279 -7.25 -1.69 0.19
CA PHE A 279 -7.41 -2.07 1.59
C PHE A 279 -8.31 -1.08 2.32
N GLN A 280 -9.33 -1.57 3.02
CA GLN A 280 -10.31 -0.75 3.71
C GLN A 280 -10.62 -1.31 5.10
N LYS A 281 -10.75 -0.42 6.08
CA LYS A 281 -11.32 -0.74 7.39
C LYS A 281 -12.84 -0.54 7.34
N GLN A 282 -13.59 -1.58 7.68
CA GLN A 282 -15.06 -1.55 7.72
C GLN A 282 -15.63 -1.69 9.13
N GLY A 283 -14.82 -2.11 10.10
CA GLY A 283 -15.32 -2.38 11.44
C GLY A 283 -14.26 -2.37 12.54
N PRO A 284 -14.64 -2.71 13.77
CA PRO A 284 -13.72 -2.90 14.88
C PRO A 284 -12.76 -4.07 14.61
N THR A 285 -11.59 -3.99 15.24
CA THR A 285 -10.46 -4.91 15.05
C THR A 285 -10.06 -5.47 16.42
N TRP A 286 -9.67 -6.74 16.49
CA TRP A 286 -9.18 -7.38 17.71
C TRP A 286 -7.90 -8.15 17.43
N PHE A 287 -6.82 -7.84 18.15
CA PHE A 287 -5.51 -8.48 17.99
C PHE A 287 -5.01 -9.20 19.25
N GLU A 288 -5.95 -9.62 20.11
CA GLU A 288 -5.66 -10.33 21.36
C GLU A 288 -5.68 -11.86 21.16
N LYS A 289 -6.48 -12.58 21.96
CA LYS A 289 -6.53 -14.05 22.11
C LYS A 289 -6.65 -14.87 20.82
N ASN A 290 -7.29 -14.35 19.78
CA ASN A 290 -7.57 -15.08 18.55
C ASN A 290 -6.63 -14.66 17.40
N ARG A 291 -5.49 -14.03 17.71
CA ARG A 291 -4.52 -13.61 16.71
C ARG A 291 -3.83 -14.83 16.09
N VAL A 292 -3.66 -14.77 14.78
CA VAL A 292 -2.75 -15.65 14.04
C VAL A 292 -1.30 -15.24 14.36
N VAL A 293 -0.53 -16.12 14.99
CA VAL A 293 0.88 -15.87 15.27
C VAL A 293 1.66 -15.98 13.95
N PRO A 294 2.39 -14.93 13.52
CA PRO A 294 3.20 -14.96 12.31
C PRO A 294 4.32 -16.01 12.42
N SER A 295 4.04 -17.21 11.92
CA SER A 295 5.00 -18.29 11.82
C SER A 295 5.44 -18.48 10.39
N TYR A 296 6.74 -18.70 10.17
CA TYR A 296 7.30 -18.97 8.85
C TYR A 296 6.65 -20.20 8.19
N ASN A 297 6.24 -21.19 9.00
CA ASN A 297 5.57 -22.40 8.51
C ASN A 297 4.18 -22.11 7.93
N VAL A 298 3.52 -21.02 8.35
CA VAL A 298 2.22 -20.61 7.82
C VAL A 298 2.33 -20.17 6.36
N LYS A 299 3.51 -19.77 5.87
CA LYS A 299 3.69 -19.44 4.45
C LYS A 299 3.31 -20.59 3.53
N GLN A 300 3.72 -21.81 3.89
CA GLN A 300 3.36 -23.00 3.11
C GLN A 300 1.85 -23.23 3.17
N LEU A 301 1.26 -23.13 4.36
CA LEU A 301 -0.17 -23.33 4.56
C LEU A 301 -1.01 -22.33 3.78
N CYS A 302 -0.57 -21.07 3.69
CA CYS A 302 -1.19 -20.07 2.85
C CYS A 302 -1.37 -20.65 1.45
N PHE A 303 -0.32 -21.12 0.80
CA PHE A 303 -0.40 -21.64 -0.58
C PHE A 303 -0.85 -23.10 -0.67
N GLY A 304 -1.63 -23.58 0.29
CA GLY A 304 -2.23 -24.92 0.25
C GLY A 304 -1.22 -26.05 0.51
N MET A 305 -0.03 -25.77 1.03
CA MET A 305 0.94 -26.80 1.37
C MET A 305 0.96 -27.03 2.87
N ALA A 306 0.78 -28.27 3.32
CA ALA A 306 0.96 -28.61 4.73
C ALA A 306 2.13 -29.59 4.90
N PRO A 307 3.08 -29.32 5.83
CA PRO A 307 4.14 -30.26 6.13
C PRO A 307 3.56 -31.52 6.80
N THR A 308 4.19 -32.65 6.56
CA THR A 308 3.87 -33.94 7.22
C THR A 308 4.97 -34.34 8.20
N ILE A 309 4.76 -35.44 8.92
CA ILE A 309 5.79 -36.09 9.75
C ILE A 309 7.00 -36.57 8.94
N PHE A 310 6.90 -36.68 7.61
CA PHE A 310 7.99 -37.07 6.72
C PHE A 310 8.77 -35.87 6.17
N THR A 311 8.41 -34.64 6.55
CA THR A 311 9.09 -33.43 6.08
C THR A 311 10.52 -33.39 6.62
N ASN A 312 11.51 -33.39 5.72
CA ASN A 312 12.87 -33.06 6.11
C ASN A 312 13.01 -31.53 6.25
N GLN A 313 13.26 -31.05 7.48
CA GLN A 313 13.35 -29.62 7.79
C GLN A 313 14.47 -28.89 7.02
N GLU A 314 15.46 -29.61 6.50
CA GLU A 314 16.58 -29.04 5.75
C GLU A 314 16.26 -28.80 4.27
N LYS A 315 15.26 -29.50 3.71
CA LYS A 315 14.94 -29.42 2.28
C LYS A 315 13.81 -28.44 2.03
N LYS A 316 14.07 -27.38 1.27
CA LYS A 316 13.02 -26.48 0.77
C LYS A 316 12.22 -27.23 -0.29
N VAL A 317 10.94 -27.47 0.01
CA VAL A 317 10.00 -28.06 -0.95
C VAL A 317 9.20 -26.92 -1.58
N TYR A 318 9.31 -26.77 -2.90
CA TYR A 318 8.51 -25.84 -3.68
C TYR A 318 7.20 -26.52 -4.13
N ALA A 319 6.15 -25.72 -4.40
CA ALA A 319 4.82 -26.22 -4.72
C ALA A 319 4.78 -27.10 -5.99
N ASP A 320 5.66 -26.81 -6.95
CA ASP A 320 5.87 -27.56 -8.19
C ASP A 320 6.69 -28.86 -8.01
N GLU A 321 7.47 -28.94 -6.93
CA GLU A 321 8.35 -30.08 -6.63
C GLU A 321 7.74 -31.11 -5.67
N ALA A 322 6.72 -30.72 -4.90
CA ALA A 322 6.05 -31.55 -3.92
C ALA A 322 5.23 -32.70 -4.53
N LYS A 323 5.89 -33.82 -4.85
CA LYS A 323 5.25 -35.02 -5.43
C LYS A 323 5.27 -36.25 -4.52
N GLY A 324 5.81 -36.12 -3.29
CA GLY A 324 5.97 -37.23 -2.34
C GLY A 324 5.18 -37.05 -1.05
N ALA A 325 5.27 -38.04 -0.15
CA ALA A 325 4.61 -38.03 1.15
C ALA A 325 5.13 -36.95 2.13
N GLU A 326 6.19 -36.23 1.76
CA GLU A 326 6.81 -35.19 2.59
C GLU A 326 5.87 -33.97 2.80
N SER A 327 4.99 -33.66 1.85
CA SER A 327 4.09 -32.51 1.95
C SER A 327 2.71 -32.80 1.37
N LEU A 328 1.66 -32.35 2.05
CA LEU A 328 0.28 -32.40 1.56
C LEU A 328 0.00 -31.21 0.64
N GLN A 329 -0.53 -31.48 -0.55
CA GLN A 329 -1.00 -30.46 -1.48
C GLN A 329 -2.52 -30.34 -1.38
N LEU A 330 -2.98 -29.21 -0.85
CA LEU A 330 -4.35 -28.90 -0.45
C LEU A 330 -4.88 -27.61 -1.11
N GLY A 331 -4.19 -27.08 -2.12
CA GLY A 331 -4.55 -25.81 -2.78
C GLY A 331 -5.73 -25.92 -3.75
N SER A 332 -6.07 -27.13 -4.19
CA SER A 332 -7.25 -27.42 -5.03
C SER A 332 -7.74 -28.85 -4.83
N PHE A 333 -8.98 -29.14 -5.23
CA PHE A 333 -9.49 -30.52 -5.20
C PHE A 333 -8.66 -31.49 -6.03
N ALA A 334 -8.11 -31.04 -7.17
CA ALA A 334 -7.22 -31.85 -7.99
C ALA A 334 -5.90 -32.17 -7.26
N GLU A 335 -5.34 -31.22 -6.53
CA GLU A 335 -4.14 -31.42 -5.70
C GLU A 335 -4.40 -32.32 -4.50
N ILE A 336 -5.57 -32.17 -3.85
CA ILE A 336 -6.01 -33.07 -2.78
C ILE A 336 -6.09 -34.50 -3.32
N ALA A 337 -6.72 -34.71 -4.47
CA ALA A 337 -6.80 -36.02 -5.10
C ALA A 337 -5.42 -36.61 -5.41
N LYS A 338 -4.48 -35.80 -5.93
CA LYS A 338 -3.08 -36.24 -6.16
C LYS A 338 -2.40 -36.66 -4.86
N THR A 339 -2.57 -35.86 -3.81
CA THR A 339 -2.04 -36.18 -2.47
C THR A 339 -2.59 -37.51 -1.99
N LEU A 340 -3.90 -37.72 -2.03
CA LEU A 340 -4.54 -38.97 -1.59
C LEU A 340 -4.03 -40.21 -2.35
N VAL A 341 -3.74 -40.08 -3.65
CA VAL A 341 -3.11 -41.15 -4.44
C VAL A 341 -1.71 -41.48 -3.92
N VAL A 342 -0.90 -40.47 -3.60
CA VAL A 342 0.47 -40.67 -3.06
C VAL A 342 0.43 -41.41 -1.71
N PHE A 343 -0.59 -41.14 -0.89
CA PHE A 343 -0.79 -41.83 0.39
C PHE A 343 -1.48 -43.20 0.27
N GLY A 344 -1.82 -43.65 -0.95
CA GLY A 344 -2.44 -44.96 -1.19
C GLY A 344 -3.90 -45.06 -0.74
N CYS A 345 -4.63 -43.94 -0.69
CA CYS A 345 -6.06 -43.95 -0.39
C CYS A 345 -6.88 -44.66 -1.48
N ASP A 346 -8.07 -45.13 -1.11
CA ASP A 346 -8.93 -45.88 -2.03
C ASP A 346 -9.45 -45.03 -3.20
N ILE A 347 -9.79 -45.71 -4.29
CA ILE A 347 -10.22 -45.09 -5.55
C ILE A 347 -11.50 -44.28 -5.37
N ASN A 348 -12.42 -44.68 -4.49
CA ASN A 348 -13.68 -43.96 -4.28
C ASN A 348 -13.41 -42.61 -3.59
N THR A 349 -12.55 -42.60 -2.56
CA THR A 349 -12.11 -41.39 -1.88
C THR A 349 -11.35 -40.45 -2.81
N VAL A 350 -10.46 -40.98 -3.67
CA VAL A 350 -9.75 -40.16 -4.67
C VAL A 350 -10.71 -39.58 -5.70
N ASN A 351 -11.67 -40.38 -6.19
CA ASN A 351 -12.62 -39.94 -7.22
C ASN A 351 -13.59 -38.87 -6.69
N TYR A 352 -13.95 -38.89 -5.41
CA TYR A 352 -14.76 -37.82 -4.79
C TYR A 352 -14.18 -36.42 -5.07
N PHE A 353 -12.86 -36.27 -4.98
CA PHE A 353 -12.18 -35.01 -5.22
C PHE A 353 -11.90 -34.71 -6.72
N ARG A 354 -12.08 -35.70 -7.61
CA ARG A 354 -11.92 -35.53 -9.07
C ARG A 354 -13.22 -35.15 -9.80
N VAL A 355 -14.39 -35.48 -9.24
CA VAL A 355 -15.67 -35.27 -9.94
C VAL A 355 -16.04 -33.79 -10.09
N ASN A 356 -15.51 -32.90 -9.23
CA ASN A 356 -15.81 -31.47 -9.24
C ASN A 356 -14.69 -30.58 -9.81
N THR A 357 -13.91 -31.11 -10.77
CA THR A 357 -12.75 -30.38 -11.31
C THR A 357 -13.15 -29.12 -12.08
N ASP A 358 -14.32 -29.12 -12.73
CA ASP A 358 -14.83 -27.97 -13.51
C ASP A 358 -15.31 -26.79 -12.63
N GLN A 359 -15.44 -27.01 -11.31
CA GLN A 359 -15.71 -25.98 -10.31
C GLN A 359 -14.49 -25.70 -9.42
N ALA A 360 -13.28 -26.07 -9.84
CA ALA A 360 -12.05 -25.85 -9.10
C ALA A 360 -11.72 -24.35 -8.99
N ARG A 361 -12.44 -23.65 -8.12
CA ARG A 361 -11.96 -22.41 -7.52
C ARG A 361 -10.68 -22.77 -6.79
N HIS A 362 -9.59 -22.07 -7.10
CA HIS A 362 -8.42 -22.04 -6.23
C HIS A 362 -8.83 -21.38 -4.91
N SER A 363 -9.40 -22.18 -4.00
CA SER A 363 -9.66 -21.75 -2.64
C SER A 363 -8.35 -21.85 -1.90
N HIS A 364 -7.72 -20.70 -1.64
CA HIS A 364 -6.73 -20.59 -0.55
C HIS A 364 -7.32 -21.27 0.70
N LEU A 365 -6.49 -21.90 1.54
CA LEU A 365 -6.95 -22.68 2.72
C LEU A 365 -7.83 -21.88 3.71
N PHE A 366 -7.91 -20.56 3.53
CA PHE A 366 -8.76 -19.64 4.31
C PHE A 366 -10.12 -19.32 3.65
N ALA A 367 -10.43 -19.85 2.47
CA ALA A 367 -11.71 -19.66 1.79
C ALA A 367 -12.77 -20.65 2.29
N GLY A 368 -13.19 -20.47 3.53
CA GLY A 368 -14.45 -21.00 4.04
C GLY A 368 -14.40 -22.42 4.63
N LYS A 369 -14.92 -22.50 5.85
CA LYS A 369 -15.09 -23.67 6.73
C LYS A 369 -13.81 -24.13 7.43
N SER A 370 -13.61 -23.52 8.59
CA SER A 370 -12.70 -23.85 9.68
C SER A 370 -12.80 -25.29 10.23
N SER A 371 -13.40 -26.25 9.52
CA SER A 371 -13.63 -27.61 10.04
C SER A 371 -12.46 -28.56 9.81
N LEU A 372 -11.58 -28.34 8.82
CA LEU A 372 -10.47 -29.27 8.55
C LEU A 372 -9.25 -29.05 9.46
N ILE A 373 -9.01 -27.82 9.92
CA ILE A 373 -7.85 -27.49 10.78
C ILE A 373 -7.99 -28.11 12.18
N TYR A 374 -9.21 -28.37 12.65
CA TYR A 374 -9.43 -29.09 13.92
C TYR A 374 -9.16 -30.59 13.84
N MET A 375 -8.96 -31.17 12.65
CA MET A 375 -8.81 -32.63 12.49
C MET A 375 -7.35 -33.09 12.33
N ILE A 376 -6.39 -32.16 12.27
CA ILE A 376 -4.96 -32.46 12.06
C ILE A 376 -4.07 -31.82 13.16
N MET A 377 -4.65 -31.31 14.25
CA MET A 377 -3.90 -30.99 15.47
C MET A 377 -4.11 -32.06 16.54
#